data_AF-A0A7W1SML8-F1
#
_entry.id   AF-A0A7W1SML8-F1
#
_cell.length_a   1.000
_cell.length_b   1.000
_cell.length_c   1.000
_cell.angle_alpha   90.00
_cell.angle_beta   90.00
_cell.angle_gamma   90.00
#
_symmetry.space_group_name_H-M   'P 1'
#
loop_
_entity.id
_entity.type
_entity.pdbx_description
1 polymer ?
#
loop_
_entity_poly.entity_id
_entity_poly.type
_entity_poly.pdbx_seq_one_letter_code
_entity_poly.pdbx_strand_id
1 'polypeptide(L)'
;MAPLVTQCQAQTPYAGPSQRSPTPSSTQGKVGVETVAKGLEHPWALQFLPDGRILVTERPGRLRIVGKDGRLSRPLGGVPEVQAQGQGGLLDVAIDPKFEANRLVYLSYAEPGAGGAGTAVARGRLGEGRLEDVRVIYRQQPKVEGSGHFGSRLVFAPDGKLFVTQGDRQGYREQAQDLGSGIGKLVRISPDGSIPDDNPCCVVRRGAPRGVAPAGAGRRP
;
A
#
# COMPACT_ATOMS: atom_id res chain seq x y z
N MET A 1 46.73 -53.98 19.28
CA MET A 1 46.63 -52.85 18.34
C MET A 1 45.79 -53.30 17.16
N ALA A 2 44.55 -52.82 17.06
CA ALA A 2 43.66 -53.02 15.92
C ALA A 2 43.19 -51.62 15.45
N PRO A 3 43.16 -51.31 14.15
CA PRO A 3 42.82 -49.96 13.71
C PRO A 3 41.30 -49.78 13.67
N LEU A 4 40.81 -48.68 14.26
CA LEU A 4 39.45 -48.19 14.02
C LEU A 4 39.37 -47.60 12.60
N VAL A 5 38.52 -48.17 11.76
CA VAL A 5 38.11 -47.55 10.50
C VAL A 5 36.87 -46.71 10.78
N THR A 6 37.00 -45.38 10.75
CA THR A 6 35.87 -44.45 10.81
C THR A 6 35.31 -44.28 9.41
N GLN A 7 34.10 -44.79 9.16
CA GLN A 7 33.35 -44.48 7.93
C GLN A 7 32.60 -43.16 8.11
N CYS A 8 32.83 -42.22 7.17
CA CYS A 8 32.04 -41.01 7.02
C CYS A 8 30.82 -41.34 6.16
N GLN A 9 29.61 -41.36 6.74
CA GLN A 9 28.37 -41.45 5.96
C GLN A 9 27.86 -40.06 5.65
N ALA A 10 27.95 -39.65 4.38
CA ALA A 10 27.25 -38.48 3.88
C ALA A 10 25.76 -38.84 3.74
N GLN A 11 24.91 -38.27 4.59
CA GLN A 11 23.46 -38.37 4.46
C GLN A 11 22.99 -37.36 3.40
N THR A 12 22.52 -37.86 2.26
CA THR A 12 21.76 -37.05 1.30
C THR A 12 20.46 -36.56 1.93
N PRO A 13 20.14 -35.26 1.89
CA PRO A 13 18.86 -34.77 2.40
C PRO A 13 17.70 -35.28 1.53
N TYR A 14 16.70 -35.85 2.20
CA TYR A 14 15.46 -36.36 1.59
C TYR A 14 14.60 -35.18 1.12
N ALA A 15 14.45 -35.02 -0.20
CA ALA A 15 13.47 -34.10 -0.79
C ALA A 15 12.08 -34.74 -0.72
N GLY A 16 11.31 -34.42 0.33
CA GLY A 16 9.93 -34.88 0.48
C GLY A 16 9.00 -34.37 -0.64
N PRO A 17 7.86 -35.03 -0.88
CA PRO A 17 6.95 -34.70 -1.99
C PRO A 17 6.36 -33.29 -1.84
N SER A 18 6.46 -32.48 -2.91
CA SER A 18 5.81 -31.18 -3.01
C SER A 18 4.29 -31.36 -2.94
N GLN A 19 3.66 -30.86 -1.88
CA GLN A 19 2.21 -30.93 -1.73
C GLN A 19 1.52 -30.16 -2.86
N ARG A 20 0.81 -30.89 -3.72
CA ARG A 20 0.02 -30.33 -4.82
C ARG A 20 -1.08 -29.46 -4.22
N SER A 21 -1.06 -28.18 -4.52
CA SER A 21 -2.09 -27.24 -4.06
C SER A 21 -3.45 -27.63 -4.66
N PRO A 22 -4.57 -27.46 -3.93
CA PRO A 22 -5.90 -27.86 -4.40
C PRO A 22 -6.24 -27.13 -5.71
N THR A 23 -6.85 -27.86 -6.65
CA THR A 23 -7.26 -27.34 -7.96
C THR A 23 -8.74 -26.95 -7.88
N PRO A 24 -9.11 -25.70 -7.59
CA PRO A 24 -10.50 -25.29 -7.61
C PRO A 24 -11.07 -25.46 -9.04
N SER A 25 -12.27 -26.02 -9.11
CA SER A 25 -13.02 -26.09 -10.37
C SER A 25 -13.73 -24.76 -10.61
N SER A 26 -13.59 -24.20 -11.81
CA SER A 26 -14.36 -23.04 -12.26
C SER A 26 -15.25 -23.43 -13.44
N THR A 27 -16.33 -22.68 -13.66
CA THR A 27 -17.22 -22.86 -14.82
C THR A 27 -16.52 -22.63 -16.16
N GLN A 28 -15.33 -22.00 -16.17
CA GLN A 28 -14.53 -21.75 -17.37
C GLN A 28 -13.32 -22.70 -17.53
N GLY A 29 -13.15 -23.67 -16.62
CA GLY A 29 -12.06 -24.64 -16.70
C GLY A 29 -11.37 -24.91 -15.36
N LYS A 30 -10.35 -25.78 -15.40
CA LYS A 30 -9.54 -26.12 -14.22
C LYS A 30 -8.56 -25.00 -13.91
N VAL A 31 -8.51 -24.56 -12.67
CA VAL A 31 -7.56 -23.53 -12.22
C VAL A 31 -6.45 -24.18 -11.41
N GLY A 32 -5.21 -24.03 -11.87
CA GLY A 32 -4.04 -24.37 -11.07
C GLY A 32 -3.82 -23.32 -9.99
N VAL A 33 -3.74 -23.75 -8.73
CA VAL A 33 -3.33 -22.87 -7.62
C VAL A 33 -1.92 -23.26 -7.24
N GLU A 34 -1.08 -22.27 -7.00
CA GLU A 34 0.26 -22.47 -6.48
C GLU A 34 0.50 -21.47 -5.34
N THR A 35 1.12 -21.95 -4.27
CA THR A 35 1.49 -21.07 -3.17
C THR A 35 2.81 -20.36 -3.51
N VAL A 36 2.73 -19.07 -3.83
CA VAL A 36 3.92 -18.25 -4.16
C VAL A 36 4.74 -17.89 -2.92
N ALA A 37 4.08 -17.60 -1.78
CA ALA A 37 4.74 -17.24 -0.53
C ALA A 37 3.92 -17.68 0.69
N LYS A 38 4.60 -17.89 1.81
CA LYS A 38 4.00 -18.21 3.13
C LYS A 38 4.57 -17.28 4.20
N GLY A 39 3.93 -17.25 5.37
CA GLY A 39 4.40 -16.48 6.53
C GLY A 39 4.08 -14.98 6.46
N LEU A 40 3.20 -14.58 5.52
CA LEU A 40 2.58 -13.26 5.52
C LEU A 40 1.50 -13.20 6.61
N GLU A 41 1.37 -12.08 7.29
CA GLU A 41 0.31 -11.85 8.27
C GLU A 41 -0.58 -10.70 7.77
N HIS A 42 -1.84 -11.06 7.49
CA HIS A 42 -2.86 -10.18 6.92
C HIS A 42 -2.35 -9.36 5.72
N PRO A 43 -1.86 -10.01 4.64
CA PRO A 43 -1.47 -9.30 3.43
C PRO A 43 -2.67 -8.56 2.83
N TRP A 44 -2.46 -7.31 2.42
CA TRP A 44 -3.54 -6.44 1.91
C TRP A 44 -3.41 -6.17 0.40
N ALA A 45 -2.25 -5.69 -0.04
CA ALA A 45 -1.95 -5.48 -1.46
C ALA A 45 -0.59 -6.05 -1.83
N LEU A 46 -0.41 -6.23 -3.14
CA LEU A 46 0.86 -6.58 -3.74
C LEU A 46 1.11 -5.73 -4.98
N GLN A 47 2.38 -5.51 -5.29
CA GLN A 47 2.83 -4.88 -6.54
C GLN A 47 4.07 -5.60 -7.06
N PHE A 48 4.04 -6.00 -8.33
CA PHE A 48 5.21 -6.56 -9.00
C PHE A 48 6.26 -5.48 -9.22
N LEU A 49 7.51 -5.78 -8.88
CA LEU A 49 8.66 -4.97 -9.21
C LEU A 49 9.20 -5.39 -10.59
N PRO A 50 9.84 -4.48 -11.36
CA PRO A 50 10.39 -4.81 -12.68
C PRO A 50 11.41 -5.95 -12.67
N ASP A 51 12.09 -6.13 -11.54
CA ASP A 51 13.05 -7.22 -11.36
C ASP A 51 12.40 -8.58 -11.08
N GLY A 52 11.07 -8.68 -11.00
CA GLY A 52 10.31 -9.91 -10.78
C GLY A 52 10.06 -10.26 -9.31
N ARG A 53 10.54 -9.44 -8.36
CA ARG A 53 10.14 -9.55 -6.95
C ARG A 53 8.74 -8.96 -6.75
N ILE A 54 8.11 -9.28 -5.61
CA ILE A 54 6.78 -8.77 -5.27
C ILE A 54 6.90 -7.95 -3.98
N LEU A 55 6.44 -6.70 -4.03
CA LEU A 55 6.28 -5.86 -2.85
C LEU A 55 4.90 -6.12 -2.24
N VAL A 56 4.81 -6.40 -0.94
CA VAL A 56 3.56 -6.80 -0.27
C VAL A 56 3.36 -5.95 0.98
N THR A 57 2.17 -5.40 1.15
CA THR A 57 1.75 -4.73 2.39
C THR A 57 1.06 -5.71 3.32
N GLU A 58 1.36 -5.62 4.60
CA GLU A 58 0.72 -6.36 5.67
C GLU A 58 -0.01 -5.38 6.58
N ARG A 59 -1.30 -5.63 6.82
CA ARG A 59 -2.19 -4.72 7.55
C ARG A 59 -1.64 -4.24 8.90
N PRO A 60 -0.90 -5.04 9.69
CA PRO A 60 -0.28 -4.57 10.94
C PRO A 60 0.78 -3.47 10.80
N GLY A 61 1.12 -3.01 9.59
CA GLY A 61 2.06 -1.90 9.38
C GLY A 61 3.41 -2.32 8.81
N ARG A 62 3.48 -3.43 8.08
CA ARG A 62 4.75 -3.95 7.54
C ARG A 62 4.72 -4.00 6.02
N LEU A 63 5.81 -3.55 5.40
CA LEU A 63 6.08 -3.73 3.99
C LEU A 63 7.11 -4.85 3.83
N ARG A 64 6.86 -5.80 2.93
CA ARG A 64 7.70 -6.99 2.72
C ARG A 64 8.04 -7.15 1.24
N ILE A 65 9.17 -7.79 0.97
CA ILE A 65 9.52 -8.26 -0.37
C ILE A 65 9.44 -9.79 -0.38
N VAL A 66 8.73 -10.33 -1.36
CA VAL A 66 8.78 -11.74 -1.74
C VAL A 66 9.79 -11.87 -2.89
N GLY A 67 10.82 -12.69 -2.66
CA GLY A 67 11.82 -13.03 -3.67
C GLY A 67 11.26 -13.89 -4.79
N LYS A 68 12.02 -14.02 -5.89
CA LYS A 68 11.65 -14.90 -7.02
C LYS A 68 11.51 -16.38 -6.62
N ASP A 69 12.17 -16.76 -5.53
CA ASP A 69 12.13 -18.08 -4.92
C ASP A 69 11.02 -18.23 -3.87
N GLY A 70 10.13 -17.24 -3.75
CA GLY A 70 9.05 -17.22 -2.76
C GLY A 70 9.49 -16.88 -1.33
N ARG A 71 10.79 -16.61 -1.09
CA ARG A 71 11.28 -16.27 0.26
C ARG A 71 10.84 -14.86 0.66
N LEU A 72 10.34 -14.75 1.88
CA LEU A 72 9.87 -13.50 2.45
C LEU A 72 11.02 -12.75 3.15
N SER A 73 11.21 -11.47 2.84
CA SER A 73 12.20 -10.61 3.50
C SER A 73 11.83 -10.32 4.96
N ARG A 74 12.75 -9.75 5.73
CA ARG A 74 12.37 -9.00 6.95
C ARG A 74 11.48 -7.79 6.59
N PRO A 75 10.68 -7.26 7.54
CA PRO A 75 9.95 -6.01 7.35
C PRO A 75 10.90 -4.88 6.94
N LEU A 76 10.50 -4.12 5.91
CA LEU A 76 11.25 -2.97 5.46
C LEU A 76 11.14 -1.83 6.48
N GLY A 77 12.25 -1.15 6.74
CA GLY A 77 12.25 0.07 7.55
C GLY A 77 11.63 1.27 6.82
N GLY A 78 11.35 2.35 7.55
CA GLY A 78 10.84 3.61 6.97
C GLY A 78 9.36 3.61 6.61
N VAL A 79 8.64 2.51 6.84
CA VAL A 79 7.18 2.46 6.69
C VAL A 79 6.52 3.37 7.74
N PRO A 80 5.54 4.23 7.37
CA PRO A 80 4.83 5.08 8.33
C PRO A 80 4.13 4.28 9.44
N GLU A 81 3.98 4.90 10.61
CA GLU A 81 3.12 4.38 11.67
C GLU A 81 1.66 4.34 11.20
N VAL A 82 0.95 3.26 11.54
CA VAL A 82 -0.43 3.02 11.11
C VAL A 82 -1.33 2.70 12.29
N GLN A 83 -2.61 3.07 12.19
CA GLN A 83 -3.65 2.58 13.09
C GLN A 83 -4.17 1.23 12.60
N ALA A 84 -3.53 0.14 13.05
CA ALA A 84 -3.90 -1.23 12.71
C ALA A 84 -5.06 -1.75 13.58
N GLN A 85 -6.28 -1.23 13.35
CA GLN A 85 -7.50 -1.63 14.06
C GLN A 85 -8.65 -1.81 13.08
N GLY A 86 -9.48 -2.85 13.27
CA GLY A 86 -10.58 -3.16 12.37
C GLY A 86 -10.10 -3.34 10.93
N GLN A 87 -10.57 -2.47 10.04
CA GLN A 87 -10.17 -2.42 8.62
C GLN A 87 -8.93 -1.54 8.37
N GLY A 88 -8.46 -0.79 9.37
CA GLY A 88 -7.30 0.08 9.28
C GLY A 88 -5.98 -0.69 9.35
N GLY A 89 -4.91 -0.04 8.87
CA GLY A 89 -3.56 -0.58 8.83
C GLY A 89 -2.73 0.04 7.71
N LEU A 90 -1.66 -0.66 7.31
CA LEU A 90 -1.03 -0.44 6.01
C LEU A 90 -1.85 -1.15 4.94
N LEU A 91 -2.26 -0.40 3.91
CA LEU A 91 -3.27 -0.85 2.96
C LEU A 91 -2.63 -1.02 1.59
N ASP A 92 -2.83 -0.11 0.66
CA ASP A 92 -2.40 -0.33 -0.72
C ASP A 92 -0.94 0.05 -0.96
N VAL A 93 -0.38 -0.52 -2.04
CA VAL A 93 0.94 -0.19 -2.55
C VAL A 93 0.90 -0.02 -4.05
N ALA A 94 1.51 1.06 -4.53
CA ALA A 94 1.75 1.31 -5.95
C ALA A 94 3.21 1.71 -6.17
N ILE A 95 3.73 1.45 -7.37
CA ILE A 95 5.02 1.99 -7.80
C ILE A 95 4.78 3.10 -8.82
N ASP A 96 5.69 4.07 -8.85
CA ASP A 96 5.68 5.14 -9.83
C ASP A 96 5.76 4.57 -11.26
N PRO A 97 5.07 5.14 -12.26
CA PRO A 97 5.24 4.73 -13.66
C PRO A 97 6.70 4.81 -14.15
N LYS A 98 7.54 5.63 -13.50
CA LYS A 98 8.98 5.76 -13.79
C LYS A 98 9.86 5.03 -12.75
N PHE A 99 9.33 3.97 -12.13
CA PHE A 99 9.99 3.27 -11.02
C PHE A 99 11.43 2.81 -11.32
N GLU A 100 11.73 2.36 -12.54
CA GLU A 100 13.09 1.94 -12.90
C GLU A 100 14.11 3.07 -12.75
N ALA A 101 13.70 4.32 -12.98
CA ALA A 101 14.57 5.48 -12.87
C ALA A 101 14.56 6.10 -11.46
N ASN A 102 13.41 6.13 -10.78
CA ASN A 102 13.24 6.90 -9.53
C ASN A 102 13.03 6.06 -8.27
N ARG A 103 12.72 4.76 -8.43
CA ARG A 103 12.48 3.80 -7.35
C ARG A 103 11.37 4.21 -6.38
N LEU A 104 10.42 5.05 -6.79
CA LEU A 104 9.40 5.60 -5.91
C LEU A 104 8.24 4.61 -5.68
N VAL A 105 7.91 4.38 -4.41
CA VAL A 105 6.79 3.58 -3.92
C VAL A 105 5.81 4.49 -3.22
N TYR A 106 4.52 4.22 -3.40
CA TYR A 106 3.40 4.92 -2.76
C TYR A 106 2.67 3.93 -1.87
N LEU A 107 2.38 4.35 -0.65
CA LEU A 107 1.68 3.56 0.36
C LEU A 107 0.45 4.34 0.82
N SER A 108 -0.71 3.69 0.81
CA SER A 108 -1.88 4.20 1.52
C SER A 108 -2.02 3.49 2.86
N TYR A 109 -2.45 4.23 3.88
CA TYR A 109 -2.56 3.68 5.23
C TYR A 109 -3.57 4.46 6.07
N ALA A 110 -4.06 3.81 7.13
CA ALA A 110 -4.82 4.46 8.18
C ALA A 110 -3.86 5.25 9.07
N GLU A 111 -3.77 6.57 8.86
CA GLU A 111 -2.91 7.44 9.66
C GLU A 111 -3.69 7.90 10.92
N PRO A 112 -3.16 7.63 12.13
CA PRO A 112 -3.77 8.15 13.36
C PRO A 112 -3.62 9.68 13.46
N GLY A 113 -4.45 10.31 14.28
CA GLY A 113 -4.33 11.72 14.62
C GLY A 113 -5.44 12.19 15.56
N ALA A 114 -5.56 13.51 15.72
CA ALA A 114 -6.60 14.10 16.55
C ALA A 114 -7.99 13.67 16.04
N GLY A 115 -8.83 13.14 16.93
CA GLY A 115 -10.18 12.69 16.59
C GLY A 115 -10.27 11.31 15.93
N GLY A 116 -9.18 10.53 15.84
CA GLY A 116 -9.21 9.15 15.35
C GLY A 116 -8.24 8.90 14.20
N ALA A 117 -8.72 8.32 13.11
CA ALA A 117 -7.88 8.02 11.94
C ALA A 117 -8.53 8.44 10.63
N GLY A 118 -7.69 8.57 9.60
CA GLY A 118 -8.12 8.81 8.23
C GLY A 118 -7.07 8.31 7.24
N THR A 119 -7.49 8.05 6.01
CA THR A 119 -6.60 7.56 4.96
C THR A 119 -5.55 8.61 4.63
N ALA A 120 -4.28 8.21 4.61
CA ALA A 120 -3.17 9.04 4.15
C ALA A 120 -2.41 8.30 3.05
N VAL A 121 -1.65 9.06 2.27
CA VAL A 121 -0.71 8.52 1.28
C VAL A 121 0.68 9.06 1.55
N ALA A 122 1.63 8.16 1.72
CA ALA A 122 3.05 8.47 1.76
C ALA A 122 3.74 7.96 0.50
N ARG A 123 4.83 8.63 0.11
CA ARG A 123 5.77 8.12 -0.90
C ARG A 123 7.18 8.08 -0.34
N GLY A 124 7.96 7.12 -0.79
CA GLY A 124 9.39 6.99 -0.46
C GLY A 124 10.14 6.25 -1.56
N ARG A 125 11.47 6.32 -1.54
CA ARG A 125 12.33 5.58 -2.46
C ARG A 125 12.62 4.19 -1.91
N LEU A 126 12.45 3.15 -2.71
CA LEU A 126 12.78 1.77 -2.32
C LEU A 126 14.30 1.53 -2.40
N GLY A 127 14.95 1.61 -1.24
CA GLY A 127 16.36 1.28 -1.04
C GLY A 127 16.56 -0.18 -0.61
N GLU A 128 17.71 -0.45 0.00
CA GLU A 128 18.03 -1.78 0.54
C GLU A 128 17.40 -1.95 1.93
N GLY A 129 16.40 -2.83 2.03
CA GLY A 129 15.76 -3.17 3.30
C GLY A 129 14.92 -2.07 3.94
N ARG A 130 14.69 -0.94 3.25
CA ARG A 130 13.88 0.19 3.76
C ARG A 130 13.32 1.07 2.66
N LEU A 131 12.38 1.93 3.04
CA LEU A 131 12.03 3.14 2.31
C LEU A 131 12.87 4.32 2.81
N GLU A 132 13.33 5.15 1.87
CA GLU A 132 14.08 6.38 2.08
C GLU A 132 13.24 7.60 1.69
N ASP A 133 13.59 8.78 2.21
CA ASP A 133 12.95 10.06 1.87
C ASP A 133 11.42 10.04 1.96
N VAL A 134 10.91 9.34 2.98
CA VAL A 134 9.48 9.08 3.14
C VAL A 134 8.78 10.38 3.52
N ARG A 135 7.76 10.74 2.73
CA ARG A 135 6.95 11.94 2.94
C ARG A 135 5.49 11.65 2.68
N VAL A 136 4.64 12.22 3.53
CA VAL A 136 3.18 12.16 3.35
C VAL A 136 2.77 13.22 2.34
N ILE A 137 2.10 12.80 1.27
CA ILE A 137 1.67 13.64 0.14
C ILE A 137 0.16 13.89 0.12
N TYR A 138 -0.61 13.13 0.89
CA TYR A 138 -2.04 13.31 1.01
C TYR A 138 -2.52 12.86 2.39
N ARG A 139 -3.49 13.60 2.96
CA ARG A 139 -4.20 13.24 4.19
C ARG A 139 -5.68 13.52 4.02
N GLN A 140 -6.50 12.52 4.32
CA GLN A 140 -7.93 12.72 4.54
C GLN A 140 -8.13 13.66 5.71
N GLN A 141 -8.99 14.67 5.51
CA GLN A 141 -9.49 15.52 6.58
C GLN A 141 -11.02 15.62 6.46
N PRO A 142 -11.77 15.61 7.58
CA PRO A 142 -11.28 15.36 8.94
C PRO A 142 -10.84 13.90 9.15
N LYS A 143 -9.99 13.70 10.17
CA LYS A 143 -9.84 12.39 10.81
C LYS A 143 -11.00 12.18 11.78
N VAL A 144 -11.51 10.95 11.84
CA VAL A 144 -12.70 10.62 12.62
C VAL A 144 -12.54 9.29 13.33
N GLU A 145 -13.29 9.13 14.41
CA GLU A 145 -13.34 7.91 15.20
C GLU A 145 -13.87 6.74 14.37
N GLY A 146 -13.60 5.52 14.85
CA GLY A 146 -13.98 4.28 14.19
C GLY A 146 -12.87 3.65 13.35
N SER A 147 -13.06 2.38 13.04
CA SER A 147 -12.04 1.52 12.44
C SER A 147 -12.45 0.92 11.08
N GLY A 148 -13.52 1.45 10.46
CA GLY A 148 -14.05 0.96 9.19
C GLY A 148 -14.01 1.97 8.05
N HIS A 149 -14.14 1.47 6.82
CA HIS A 149 -14.35 2.22 5.58
C HIS A 149 -13.24 3.24 5.29
N PHE A 150 -11.99 2.78 5.25
CA PHE A 150 -10.83 3.59 4.83
C PHE A 150 -10.66 3.67 3.30
N GLY A 151 -11.24 2.75 2.52
CA GLY A 151 -11.02 2.68 1.07
C GLY A 151 -9.55 2.32 0.76
N SER A 152 -8.77 3.31 0.30
CA SER A 152 -7.30 3.30 0.20
C SER A 152 -6.66 2.70 -1.06
N ARG A 153 -7.44 2.34 -2.09
CA ARG A 153 -6.85 1.90 -3.38
C ARG A 153 -6.11 3.07 -4.04
N LEU A 154 -4.92 2.79 -4.58
CA LEU A 154 -4.05 3.68 -5.33
C LEU A 154 -3.97 3.22 -6.78
N VAL A 155 -4.21 4.12 -7.73
CA VAL A 155 -4.08 3.82 -9.16
C VAL A 155 -3.45 5.00 -9.88
N PHE A 156 -2.33 4.77 -10.55
CA PHE A 156 -1.82 5.72 -11.54
C PHE A 156 -2.65 5.63 -12.81
N ALA A 157 -3.23 6.76 -13.21
CA ALA A 157 -3.95 6.88 -14.47
C ALA A 157 -2.98 7.13 -15.65
N PRO A 158 -3.42 6.92 -16.90
CA PRO A 158 -2.59 7.14 -18.09
C PRO A 158 -2.02 8.57 -18.22
N ASP A 159 -2.65 9.56 -17.60
CA ASP A 159 -2.20 10.96 -17.55
C ASP A 159 -1.13 11.24 -16.46
N GLY A 160 -0.66 10.18 -15.79
CA GLY A 160 0.34 10.24 -14.74
C GLY A 160 -0.17 10.76 -13.40
N LYS A 161 -1.48 10.96 -13.23
CA LYS A 161 -2.07 11.33 -11.94
C LYS A 161 -2.35 10.10 -11.09
N LEU A 162 -2.29 10.28 -9.79
CA LEU A 162 -2.58 9.26 -8.80
C LEU A 162 -4.01 9.45 -8.29
N PHE A 163 -4.81 8.41 -8.45
CA PHE A 163 -6.12 8.30 -7.81
C PHE A 163 -6.02 7.62 -6.46
N VAL A 164 -6.77 8.12 -5.49
CA VAL A 164 -6.86 7.58 -4.12
C VAL A 164 -8.35 7.39 -3.79
N THR A 165 -8.76 6.17 -3.48
CA THR A 165 -10.13 5.91 -3.02
C THR A 165 -10.27 6.14 -1.53
N GLN A 166 -11.40 6.68 -1.09
CA GLN A 166 -11.69 6.91 0.32
C GLN A 166 -13.09 6.42 0.65
N GLY A 167 -13.19 5.64 1.72
CA GLY A 167 -14.49 5.23 2.23
C GLY A 167 -15.17 6.34 3.03
N ASP A 168 -16.42 6.11 3.36
CA ASP A 168 -17.29 7.05 4.06
C ASP A 168 -17.16 7.00 5.60
N ARG A 169 -16.21 6.21 6.11
CA ARG A 169 -15.95 6.01 7.56
C ARG A 169 -17.13 5.43 8.35
N GLN A 170 -18.06 4.69 7.72
CA GLN A 170 -19.24 4.04 8.31
C GLN A 170 -20.29 5.00 8.89
N GLY A 171 -19.95 5.67 9.98
CA GLY A 171 -20.84 6.59 10.70
C GLY A 171 -20.95 7.98 10.07
N TYR A 172 -20.17 8.25 9.03
CA TYR A 172 -20.00 9.58 8.44
C TYR A 172 -20.44 9.64 6.97
N ARG A 173 -21.37 8.78 6.55
CA ARG A 173 -21.89 8.70 5.17
C ARG A 173 -22.32 10.04 4.57
N GLU A 174 -22.90 10.94 5.35
CA GLU A 174 -23.36 12.25 4.88
C GLU A 174 -22.18 13.11 4.39
N GLN A 175 -20.98 12.90 4.94
CA GLN A 175 -19.74 13.57 4.51
C GLN A 175 -19.34 13.22 3.08
N ALA A 176 -19.83 12.11 2.51
CA ALA A 176 -19.61 11.80 1.10
C ALA A 176 -20.18 12.87 0.17
N GLN A 177 -21.29 13.52 0.55
CA GLN A 177 -21.91 14.62 -0.21
C GLN A 177 -21.30 15.99 0.10
N ASP A 178 -20.58 16.13 1.22
CA ASP A 178 -19.91 17.38 1.58
C ASP A 178 -18.60 17.54 0.79
N LEU A 179 -18.53 18.59 -0.05
CA LEU A 179 -17.35 18.93 -0.85
C LEU A 179 -16.19 19.48 -0.01
N GLY A 180 -16.43 19.93 1.21
CA GLY A 180 -15.40 20.36 2.17
C GLY A 180 -14.70 19.20 2.87
N SER A 181 -15.21 17.97 2.70
CA SER A 181 -14.73 16.76 3.36
C SER A 181 -13.95 15.84 2.43
N GLY A 182 -12.87 15.27 2.94
CA GLY A 182 -12.14 14.16 2.29
C GLY A 182 -12.80 12.79 2.50
N ILE A 183 -13.91 12.69 3.23
CA ILE A 183 -14.57 11.41 3.48
C ILE A 183 -15.45 11.03 2.27
N GLY A 184 -15.41 9.75 1.87
CA GLY A 184 -16.25 9.22 0.80
C GLY A 184 -15.95 9.77 -0.59
N LYS A 185 -14.67 10.01 -0.90
CA LYS A 185 -14.22 10.65 -2.15
C LYS A 185 -13.36 9.73 -3.02
N LEU A 186 -13.35 10.03 -4.32
CA LEU A 186 -12.29 9.61 -5.24
C LEU A 186 -11.38 10.83 -5.48
N VAL A 187 -10.19 10.82 -4.89
CA VAL A 187 -9.24 11.93 -4.96
C VAL A 187 -8.29 11.72 -6.13
N ARG A 188 -7.96 12.81 -6.85
CA ARG A 188 -6.95 12.84 -7.92
C ARG A 188 -5.87 13.85 -7.57
N ILE A 189 -4.62 13.39 -7.45
CA ILE A 189 -3.45 14.21 -7.14
C ILE A 189 -2.32 13.95 -8.14
N SER A 190 -1.39 14.88 -8.26
CA SER A 190 -0.10 14.63 -8.90
C SER A 190 0.75 13.66 -8.06
N PRO A 191 1.79 13.02 -8.64
CA PRO A 191 2.68 12.11 -7.91
C PRO A 191 3.40 12.75 -6.71
N ASP A 192 3.46 14.08 -6.66
CA ASP A 192 4.02 14.83 -5.53
C ASP A 192 3.01 15.28 -4.47
N GLY A 193 1.72 15.00 -4.69
CA GLY A 193 0.62 15.45 -3.83
C GLY A 193 0.02 16.78 -4.24
N SER A 194 0.58 17.48 -5.24
CA SER A 194 -0.03 18.71 -5.75
C SER A 194 -1.38 18.44 -6.41
N ILE A 195 -2.26 19.44 -6.41
CA ILE A 195 -3.61 19.34 -6.98
C ILE A 195 -3.51 19.69 -8.47
N PRO A 196 -3.96 18.82 -9.39
CA PRO A 196 -4.08 19.16 -10.80
C PRO A 196 -5.02 20.35 -11.02
N ASP A 197 -4.60 21.31 -11.84
CA ASP A 197 -5.36 22.54 -12.11
C ASP A 197 -6.71 22.29 -12.81
N ASP A 198 -6.84 21.13 -13.47
CA ASP A 198 -8.03 20.66 -14.19
C ASP A 198 -8.99 19.84 -13.30
N ASN A 199 -8.74 19.72 -12.00
CA ASN A 199 -9.65 19.01 -11.10
C ASN A 199 -11.03 19.73 -11.03
N PRO A 200 -12.15 18.98 -11.01
CA PRO A 200 -13.50 19.56 -11.14
C PRO A 200 -13.89 20.49 -9.99
N CYS A 201 -13.36 20.28 -8.78
CA CYS A 201 -13.61 21.16 -7.64
C CYS A 201 -13.00 22.57 -7.79
N CYS A 202 -11.96 22.71 -8.64
CA CYS A 202 -11.40 24.00 -9.01
C CYS A 202 -12.29 24.76 -10.02
N VAL A 203 -13.11 24.03 -10.79
CA VAL A 203 -14.06 24.59 -11.77
C VAL A 203 -15.34 25.11 -11.11
N VAL A 204 -15.84 24.41 -10.08
CA VAL A 204 -17.02 24.84 -9.30
C VAL A 204 -16.77 26.16 -8.53
N ARG A 205 -15.50 26.54 -8.35
CA ARG A 205 -15.08 27.78 -7.65
C ARG A 205 -15.19 29.08 -8.45
N ARG A 206 -15.68 29.09 -9.69
CA ARG A 206 -15.98 30.36 -10.40
C ARG A 206 -17.20 31.13 -9.85
N GLY A 207 -17.83 30.67 -8.75
CA GLY A 207 -19.00 31.37 -8.16
C GLY A 207 -19.28 31.18 -6.66
N ALA A 208 -18.35 30.68 -5.83
CA ALA A 208 -18.59 30.46 -4.40
C ALA A 208 -17.61 31.24 -3.49
N PRO A 209 -18.02 31.74 -2.29
CA PRO A 209 -17.20 32.56 -1.42
C PRO A 209 -15.93 31.85 -0.96
N ARG A 210 -14.83 32.61 -0.82
CA ARG A 210 -13.49 32.13 -0.49
C ARG A 210 -13.45 31.54 0.93
N GLY A 211 -13.31 30.23 1.02
CA GLY A 211 -12.95 29.53 2.25
C GLY A 211 -12.49 28.12 1.92
N VAL A 212 -11.31 27.73 2.42
CA VAL A 212 -10.63 26.43 2.27
C VAL A 212 -9.76 26.29 1.00
N ALA A 213 -8.51 26.73 1.10
CA ALA A 213 -7.40 26.08 0.40
C ALA A 213 -6.86 24.98 1.33
N PRO A 214 -6.37 23.83 0.83
CA PRO A 214 -5.59 22.95 1.68
C PRO A 214 -4.32 23.68 2.10
N ALA A 215 -4.07 23.71 3.41
CA ALA A 215 -2.86 24.31 3.98
C ALA A 215 -1.63 23.67 3.34
N GLY A 216 -0.80 24.46 2.65
CA GLY A 216 0.43 23.95 2.03
C GLY A 216 1.12 24.83 0.99
N ALA A 217 0.48 25.87 0.45
CA ALA A 217 1.17 26.83 -0.40
C ALA A 217 1.76 27.97 0.45
N GLY A 218 2.92 27.71 1.06
CA GLY A 218 3.74 28.76 1.62
C GLY A 218 4.13 29.74 0.51
N ARG A 219 3.63 30.97 0.58
CA ARG A 219 4.20 32.08 -0.18
C ARG A 219 5.58 32.38 0.41
N ARG A 220 6.62 32.29 -0.41
CA ARG A 220 7.90 32.99 -0.20
C ARG A 220 7.92 34.22 -1.14
N PRO A 221 8.64 35.27 -0.73
CA PRO A 221 8.22 36.68 -0.85
C PRO A 221 8.02 37.18 -2.28
#